data_AF-A0A9W6ZJQ1-F1
#
_entry.id   AF-A0A9W6ZJQ1-F1
#
_cell.length_a   1.000
_cell.length_b   1.000
_cell.length_c   1.000
_cell.angle_alpha   90.00
_cell.angle_beta   90.00
_cell.angle_gamma   90.00
#
_symmetry.space_group_name_H-M   'P 1'
#
loop_
_entity.id
_entity.type
_entity.pdbx_description
1 polymer ?
#
loop_
_entity_poly.entity_id
_entity_poly.type
_entity_poly.pdbx_seq_one_letter_code
_entity_poly.pdbx_strand_id
1 'polypeptide(L)'
;MSYHQLSGVAVYTAPLKSIVSEKYRSLQEIFPGDSVAMVTGDGSVNLNSNTHLVVCTTECLRNALYKEGKIGGKDVRGVCVDEFQYLGERGRGGAIEEVMILSSGLVPMCFLTATMSNHGKVGRWMEHVRGGKVEVVEEKDRAVGLRWEWWNGREGKSVFVDPDAGPGGTNEFQDKMLGGGGGKKKEKSKGFGDEEGRKFRGRSLNPDLAREARRPKQKYFRPDLGSVVSYLSKGNKTPGIVFVFSRKGCEEGADAVSGWLENNDTNLRLLDDSQAASVLEIIDSSSETAGLKLSPTQRAMLAKGVHYHHAGMVAPHRALVERLFNEKLLPVLFATTTLAAGVNLPCKTAVVMGMRKRGDEGWGEISRTEMRQIAGRAGRRGIDTVGHCVIVPGRRDKLASIKYLLTGETEAVESCFSVRYGLAMAGVRRKGGMRKLVERNFGTWSKREQ
;
A
#
# COMPACT_ATOMS: atom_id res chain seq x y z
N MET A 1 -31.19 -18.37 1.86
CA MET A 1 -31.25 -18.75 3.28
C MET A 1 -30.78 -17.57 4.11
N SER A 2 -31.48 -17.27 5.21
CA SER A 2 -31.02 -16.26 6.17
C SER A 2 -29.84 -16.83 6.98
N TYR A 3 -28.86 -16.00 7.35
CA TYR A 3 -27.61 -16.45 7.97
C TYR A 3 -27.81 -17.17 9.31
N HIS A 4 -28.89 -16.86 10.04
CA HIS A 4 -29.26 -17.52 11.30
C HIS A 4 -29.70 -18.98 11.15
N GLN A 5 -30.07 -19.41 9.93
CA GLN A 5 -30.53 -20.77 9.66
C GLN A 5 -29.36 -21.73 9.38
N LEU A 6 -28.12 -21.23 9.35
CA LEU A 6 -26.94 -22.07 9.17
C LEU A 6 -26.65 -22.84 10.45
N SER A 7 -26.61 -24.17 10.36
CA SER A 7 -26.12 -25.06 11.42
C SER A 7 -24.58 -24.96 11.64
N GLY A 8 -23.95 -23.92 11.11
CA GLY A 8 -22.50 -23.71 11.08
C GLY A 8 -22.17 -22.21 10.98
N VAL A 9 -20.93 -21.89 10.62
CA VAL A 9 -20.44 -20.52 10.51
C VAL A 9 -19.98 -20.16 9.10
N ALA A 10 -20.28 -18.94 8.66
CA ALA A 10 -19.57 -18.31 7.57
C ALA A 10 -18.28 -17.67 8.11
N VAL A 11 -17.22 -17.69 7.32
CA VAL A 11 -15.91 -17.13 7.71
C VAL A 11 -15.54 -16.00 6.76
N TYR A 12 -15.26 -14.82 7.31
CA TYR A 12 -14.52 -13.77 6.63
C TYR A 12 -13.07 -13.83 7.08
N THR A 13 -12.13 -13.91 6.15
CA THR A 13 -10.72 -13.98 6.49
C THR A 13 -9.88 -12.96 5.73
N ALA A 14 -8.92 -12.36 6.42
CA ALA A 14 -7.97 -11.41 5.85
C ALA A 14 -6.57 -11.67 6.42
N PRO A 15 -5.49 -11.37 5.68
CA PRO A 15 -4.12 -11.62 6.13
C PRO A 15 -3.65 -10.66 7.24
N LEU A 16 -4.35 -9.54 7.43
CA LEU A 16 -3.97 -8.50 8.39
C LEU A 16 -4.92 -8.44 9.58
N LYS A 17 -4.35 -8.46 10.80
CA LYS A 17 -5.10 -8.27 12.05
C LYS A 17 -5.90 -6.97 12.06
N SER A 18 -5.35 -5.88 11.51
CA SER A 18 -6.02 -4.59 11.43
C SER A 18 -7.29 -4.64 10.59
N ILE A 19 -7.24 -5.31 9.43
CA ILE A 19 -8.42 -5.52 8.57
C ILE A 19 -9.44 -6.41 9.28
N VAL A 20 -8.99 -7.46 9.97
CA VAL A 20 -9.88 -8.33 10.77
C VAL A 20 -10.61 -7.54 11.85
N SER A 21 -9.91 -6.68 12.60
CA SER A 21 -10.53 -5.85 13.63
C SER A 21 -11.48 -4.80 13.06
N GLU A 22 -11.13 -4.18 11.93
CA GLU A 22 -11.99 -3.21 11.23
C GLU A 22 -13.26 -3.87 10.70
N LYS A 23 -13.12 -5.02 10.02
CA LYS A 23 -14.25 -5.77 9.47
C LYS A 23 -15.14 -6.34 10.55
N TYR A 24 -14.57 -6.79 11.67
CA TYR A 24 -15.36 -7.19 12.84
C TYR A 24 -16.30 -6.07 13.28
N ARG A 25 -15.79 -4.85 13.53
CA ARG A 25 -16.63 -3.71 13.93
C ARG A 25 -17.68 -3.36 12.88
N SER A 26 -17.28 -3.29 11.61
CA SER A 26 -18.19 -2.97 10.51
C SER A 26 -19.32 -4.00 10.37
N LEU A 27 -19.01 -5.29 10.59
CA LEU A 27 -20.00 -6.36 10.49
C LEU A 27 -20.91 -6.40 11.71
N GLN A 28 -20.46 -5.96 12.89
CA GLN A 28 -21.34 -5.80 14.06
C GLN A 28 -22.43 -4.74 13.85
N GLU A 29 -22.19 -3.73 13.03
CA GLU A 29 -23.21 -2.72 12.68
C GLU A 29 -24.29 -3.28 11.74
N ILE A 30 -23.95 -4.29 10.95
CA ILE A 30 -24.84 -4.90 9.95
C ILE A 30 -25.59 -6.10 10.54
N PHE A 31 -24.91 -6.92 11.33
CA PHE A 31 -25.43 -8.17 11.86
C PHE A 31 -25.79 -8.00 13.35
N PRO A 32 -27.08 -8.10 13.73
CA PRO A 32 -27.53 -7.89 15.10
C PRO A 32 -26.96 -8.88 16.12
N GLY A 33 -26.81 -8.37 17.35
CA GLY A 33 -26.49 -9.13 18.56
C GLY A 33 -25.11 -9.79 18.51
N ASP A 34 -25.02 -10.98 19.11
CA ASP A 34 -23.76 -11.72 19.25
C ASP A 34 -23.46 -12.67 18.07
N SER A 35 -23.99 -12.32 16.90
CA SER A 35 -23.87 -13.15 15.69
C SER A 35 -22.48 -13.15 15.08
N VAL A 36 -21.65 -12.14 15.40
CA VAL A 36 -20.32 -11.94 14.82
C VAL A 36 -19.25 -12.15 15.88
N ALA A 37 -18.27 -13.00 15.58
CA ALA A 37 -17.08 -13.22 16.41
C ALA A 37 -15.81 -12.77 15.69
N MET A 38 -14.81 -12.37 16.46
CA MET A 38 -13.45 -12.12 15.95
C MET A 38 -12.51 -13.20 16.47
N VAL A 39 -11.68 -13.79 15.60
CA VAL A 39 -10.64 -14.76 16.01
C VAL A 39 -9.28 -14.36 15.43
N THR A 40 -8.34 -14.03 16.30
CA THR A 40 -6.96 -13.71 15.94
C THR A 40 -5.99 -14.65 16.66
N GLY A 41 -4.69 -14.53 16.36
CA GLY A 41 -3.66 -15.28 17.09
C GLY A 41 -3.56 -14.93 18.57
N ASP A 42 -4.13 -13.79 18.99
CA ASP A 42 -4.07 -13.32 20.38
C ASP A 42 -5.26 -13.83 21.22
N GLY A 43 -6.32 -14.30 20.56
CA GLY A 43 -7.52 -14.80 21.22
C GLY A 43 -8.78 -14.66 20.36
N SER A 44 -9.92 -14.92 20.99
CA SER A 44 -11.24 -14.77 20.37
C SER A 44 -12.11 -13.80 21.15
N VAL A 45 -12.94 -13.04 20.43
CA VAL A 45 -13.95 -12.13 20.99
C VAL A 45 -15.31 -12.55 20.47
N ASN A 46 -16.31 -12.58 21.37
CA ASN A 46 -17.70 -12.92 21.07
C ASN A 46 -17.93 -14.27 20.37
N LEU A 47 -17.04 -15.25 20.61
CA LEU A 47 -17.17 -16.59 20.06
C LEU A 47 -18.01 -17.45 21.01
N ASN A 48 -19.26 -17.71 20.62
CA ASN A 48 -20.25 -18.40 21.46
C ASN A 48 -21.24 -19.22 20.62
N SER A 49 -22.27 -19.79 21.26
CA SER A 49 -23.30 -20.61 20.61
C SER A 49 -24.16 -19.86 19.60
N ASN A 50 -24.24 -18.53 19.66
CA ASN A 50 -25.02 -17.68 18.77
C ASN A 50 -24.19 -17.15 17.58
N THR A 51 -22.88 -17.43 17.55
CA THR A 51 -22.01 -16.98 16.44
C THR A 51 -22.40 -17.65 15.12
N HIS A 52 -22.70 -16.85 14.10
CA HIS A 52 -22.96 -17.31 12.73
C HIS A 52 -21.91 -16.81 11.73
N LEU A 53 -21.20 -15.74 12.05
CA LEU A 53 -20.15 -15.14 11.24
C LEU A 53 -18.86 -15.02 12.07
N VAL A 54 -17.76 -15.51 11.54
CA VAL A 54 -16.44 -15.37 12.15
C VAL A 54 -15.55 -14.51 11.26
N VAL A 55 -15.00 -13.43 11.80
CA VAL A 55 -13.96 -12.62 11.17
C VAL A 55 -12.61 -13.04 11.74
N CYS A 56 -11.68 -13.55 10.92
CA CYS A 56 -10.43 -14.07 11.44
C CYS A 56 -9.21 -13.85 10.54
N THR A 57 -8.02 -13.97 11.10
CA THR A 57 -6.79 -13.97 10.27
C THR A 57 -6.74 -15.23 9.40
N THR A 58 -6.11 -15.16 8.23
CA THR A 58 -5.96 -16.32 7.33
C THR A 58 -5.28 -17.50 8.02
N GLU A 59 -4.32 -17.22 8.90
CA GLU A 59 -3.65 -18.23 9.72
C GLU A 59 -4.59 -18.91 10.72
N CYS A 60 -5.53 -18.18 11.33
CA CYS A 60 -6.53 -18.76 12.22
C CYS A 60 -7.44 -19.75 11.48
N LEU A 61 -7.93 -19.38 10.28
CA LEU A 61 -8.73 -20.28 9.46
C LEU A 61 -7.92 -21.51 9.03
N ARG A 62 -6.70 -21.33 8.51
CA ARG A 62 -5.79 -22.43 8.17
C ARG A 62 -5.61 -23.38 9.34
N ASN A 63 -5.35 -22.86 10.55
CA ASN A 63 -5.15 -23.67 11.74
C ASN A 63 -6.40 -24.48 12.12
N ALA A 64 -7.60 -23.91 11.92
CA ALA A 64 -8.86 -24.65 12.09
C ALA A 64 -8.99 -25.79 11.06
N LEU A 65 -8.61 -25.53 9.81
CA LEU A 65 -8.64 -26.51 8.71
C LEU A 65 -7.59 -27.64 8.86
N TYR A 66 -6.50 -27.43 9.59
CA TYR A 66 -5.58 -28.53 9.95
C TYR A 66 -6.20 -29.53 10.94
N LYS A 67 -7.21 -29.12 11.69
CA LYS A 67 -7.90 -29.94 12.69
C LYS A 67 -9.17 -30.53 12.07
N GLU A 68 -10.34 -30.17 12.59
CA GLU A 68 -11.64 -30.66 12.12
C GLU A 68 -12.32 -29.73 11.11
N GLY A 69 -11.70 -28.58 10.78
CA GLY A 69 -12.35 -27.56 9.95
C GLY A 69 -13.51 -26.87 10.66
N LYS A 70 -13.47 -26.84 12.00
CA LYS A 70 -14.47 -26.19 12.85
C LYS A 70 -13.89 -24.96 13.54
N ILE A 71 -14.71 -23.93 13.69
CA ILE A 71 -14.40 -22.75 14.51
C ILE A 71 -15.49 -22.61 15.58
N GLY A 72 -15.09 -22.51 16.84
CA GLY A 72 -16.04 -22.49 17.96
C GLY A 72 -16.91 -23.74 18.04
N GLY A 73 -16.40 -24.90 17.60
CA GLY A 73 -17.15 -26.17 17.55
C GLY A 73 -18.15 -26.28 16.38
N LYS A 74 -18.28 -25.25 15.54
CA LYS A 74 -19.21 -25.22 14.40
C LYS A 74 -18.50 -25.47 13.07
N ASP A 75 -19.16 -26.16 12.15
CA ASP A 75 -18.64 -26.40 10.81
C ASP A 75 -18.55 -25.09 10.01
N VAL A 76 -17.48 -24.94 9.23
CA VAL A 76 -17.38 -23.85 8.24
C VAL A 76 -18.28 -24.16 7.04
N ARG A 77 -19.22 -23.24 6.74
CA ARG A 77 -20.22 -23.39 5.68
C ARG A 77 -20.01 -22.43 4.50
N GLY A 78 -19.11 -21.45 4.62
CA GLY A 78 -18.71 -20.56 3.54
C GLY A 78 -17.47 -19.76 3.95
N VAL A 79 -16.65 -19.37 2.97
CA VAL A 79 -15.42 -18.59 3.23
C VAL A 79 -15.33 -17.41 2.27
N CYS A 80 -15.18 -16.20 2.80
CA CYS A 80 -14.76 -15.02 2.06
C CYS A 80 -13.29 -14.74 2.39
N VAL A 81 -12.42 -14.77 1.39
CA VAL A 81 -10.99 -14.41 1.52
C VAL A 81 -10.80 -13.02 0.97
N ASP A 82 -10.47 -12.08 1.85
CA ASP A 82 -10.18 -10.70 1.50
C ASP A 82 -8.69 -10.49 1.26
N GLU A 83 -8.37 -9.45 0.50
CA GLU A 83 -6.99 -9.07 0.12
C GLU A 83 -6.24 -10.24 -0.53
N PHE A 84 -6.90 -10.96 -1.44
CA PHE A 84 -6.35 -12.20 -2.02
C PHE A 84 -5.06 -11.99 -2.83
N GLN A 85 -4.75 -10.78 -3.30
CA GLN A 85 -3.47 -10.45 -3.93
C GLN A 85 -2.25 -10.71 -3.01
N TYR A 86 -2.44 -10.82 -1.69
CA TYR A 86 -1.41 -11.28 -0.75
C TYR A 86 -0.96 -12.74 -0.98
N LEU A 87 -1.62 -13.48 -1.88
CA LEU A 87 -1.14 -14.76 -2.40
C LEU A 87 0.32 -14.68 -2.85
N GLY A 88 0.74 -13.55 -3.42
CA GLY A 88 2.11 -13.29 -3.88
C GLY A 88 3.10 -12.85 -2.80
N GLU A 89 2.67 -12.68 -1.55
CA GLU A 89 3.52 -12.13 -0.50
C GLU A 89 4.18 -13.21 0.34
N ARG A 90 5.51 -13.13 0.46
CA ARG A 90 6.29 -14.02 1.34
C ARG A 90 5.80 -13.91 2.78
N GLY A 91 5.68 -15.06 3.44
CA GLY A 91 5.18 -15.17 4.81
C GLY A 91 3.67 -15.39 4.91
N ARG A 92 2.88 -14.79 4.00
CA ARG A 92 1.40 -14.80 4.04
C ARG A 92 0.75 -15.66 2.98
N GLY A 93 1.25 -15.61 1.74
CA GLY A 93 0.66 -16.29 0.58
C GLY A 93 0.45 -17.79 0.79
N GLY A 94 1.40 -18.46 1.46
CA GLY A 94 1.26 -19.88 1.78
C GLY A 94 0.03 -20.22 2.64
N ALA A 95 -0.40 -19.33 3.55
CA ALA A 95 -1.62 -19.56 4.32
C ALA A 95 -2.87 -19.47 3.45
N ILE A 96 -2.90 -18.54 2.49
CA ILE A 96 -4.00 -18.40 1.51
C ILE A 96 -4.08 -19.65 0.63
N GLU A 97 -2.94 -20.12 0.10
CA GLU A 97 -2.88 -21.35 -0.70
C GLU A 97 -3.36 -22.57 0.10
N GLU A 98 -2.93 -22.69 1.35
CA GLU A 98 -3.35 -23.81 2.19
C GLU A 98 -4.85 -23.73 2.53
N VAL A 99 -5.41 -22.55 2.81
CA VAL A 99 -6.87 -22.39 2.97
C VAL A 99 -7.59 -22.87 1.70
N MET A 100 -7.10 -22.50 0.52
CA MET A 100 -7.66 -22.92 -0.77
C MET A 100 -7.64 -24.46 -0.95
N ILE A 101 -6.51 -25.09 -0.62
CA ILE A 101 -6.28 -26.53 -0.82
C ILE A 101 -7.00 -27.39 0.24
N LEU A 102 -7.03 -26.93 1.49
CA LEU A 102 -7.51 -27.68 2.65
C LEU A 102 -9.02 -27.53 2.88
N SER A 103 -9.61 -26.44 2.41
CA SER A 103 -11.07 -26.27 2.46
C SER A 103 -11.74 -27.38 1.67
N SER A 104 -12.84 -27.92 2.23
CA SER A 104 -13.64 -28.93 1.54
C SER A 104 -14.14 -28.38 0.20
N GLY A 105 -14.11 -29.20 -0.85
CA GLY A 105 -14.59 -28.84 -2.19
C GLY A 105 -16.04 -28.34 -2.22
N LEU A 106 -16.84 -28.71 -1.21
CA LEU A 106 -18.25 -28.35 -1.07
C LEU A 106 -18.51 -26.98 -0.42
N VAL A 107 -17.51 -26.35 0.19
CA VAL A 107 -17.69 -25.08 0.92
C VAL A 107 -17.62 -23.90 -0.05
N PRO A 108 -18.69 -23.13 -0.33
CA PRO A 108 -18.63 -22.00 -1.24
C PRO A 108 -17.56 -20.99 -0.79
N MET A 109 -16.78 -20.47 -1.74
CA MET A 109 -15.73 -19.49 -1.48
C MET A 109 -15.91 -18.24 -2.36
N CYS A 110 -15.64 -17.07 -1.77
CA CYS A 110 -15.54 -15.78 -2.43
C CYS A 110 -14.14 -15.22 -2.19
N PHE A 111 -13.52 -14.63 -3.22
CA PHE A 111 -12.19 -14.04 -3.14
C PHE A 111 -12.26 -12.58 -3.56
N LEU A 112 -11.91 -11.67 -2.65
CA LEU A 112 -11.84 -10.24 -2.90
C LEU A 112 -10.38 -9.85 -3.11
N THR A 113 -10.08 -9.18 -4.21
CA THR A 113 -8.70 -8.84 -4.57
C THR A 113 -8.62 -7.48 -5.24
N ALA A 114 -7.50 -6.79 -5.04
CA ALA A 114 -7.07 -5.74 -5.95
C ALA A 114 -6.73 -6.32 -7.34
N THR A 115 -6.59 -5.46 -8.34
CA THR A 115 -6.28 -5.85 -9.72
C THR A 115 -4.99 -6.68 -9.81
N MET A 116 -5.09 -7.89 -10.36
CA MET A 116 -3.99 -8.82 -10.58
C MET A 116 -3.84 -9.12 -12.06
N SER A 117 -2.69 -8.90 -12.68
CA SER A 117 -2.53 -9.11 -14.14
C SER A 117 -2.76 -10.56 -14.60
N ASN A 118 -2.55 -11.55 -13.73
CA ASN A 118 -2.71 -12.96 -14.04
C ASN A 118 -3.96 -13.61 -13.41
N HIS A 119 -5.03 -12.84 -13.14
CA HIS A 119 -6.28 -13.35 -12.54
C HIS A 119 -6.84 -14.56 -13.31
N GLY A 120 -6.74 -14.61 -14.63
CA GLY A 120 -7.22 -15.75 -15.43
C GLY A 120 -6.44 -17.04 -15.19
N LYS A 121 -5.12 -16.96 -14.96
CA LYS A 121 -4.29 -18.13 -14.59
C LYS A 121 -4.63 -18.61 -13.18
N VAL A 122 -4.83 -17.67 -12.27
CA VAL A 122 -5.25 -17.96 -10.89
C VAL A 122 -6.65 -18.59 -10.83
N GLY A 123 -7.60 -18.11 -11.63
CA GLY A 123 -8.94 -18.68 -11.73
C GLY A 123 -8.90 -20.16 -12.15
N ARG A 124 -8.15 -20.50 -13.21
CA ARG A 124 -7.97 -21.89 -13.65
C ARG A 124 -7.34 -22.78 -12.58
N TRP A 125 -6.38 -22.25 -11.82
CA TRP A 125 -5.82 -22.97 -10.67
C TRP A 125 -6.89 -23.25 -9.62
N MET A 126 -7.71 -22.26 -9.27
CA MET A 126 -8.80 -22.43 -8.31
C MET A 126 -9.80 -23.49 -8.79
N GLU A 127 -10.16 -23.49 -10.09
CA GLU A 127 -11.01 -24.51 -10.70
C GLU A 127 -10.40 -25.92 -10.57
N HIS A 128 -9.11 -26.06 -10.88
CA HIS A 128 -8.37 -27.31 -10.73
C HIS A 128 -8.38 -27.81 -9.28
N VAL A 129 -8.13 -26.90 -8.32
CA VAL A 129 -8.13 -27.26 -6.89
C VAL A 129 -9.52 -27.64 -6.42
N ARG A 130 -10.58 -26.96 -6.89
CA ARG A 130 -11.93 -27.11 -6.34
C ARG A 130 -12.82 -28.10 -7.08
N GLY A 131 -12.49 -28.44 -8.32
CA GLY A 131 -13.31 -29.32 -9.15
C GLY A 131 -14.65 -28.70 -9.55
N GLY A 132 -14.73 -27.36 -9.62
CA GLY A 132 -15.93 -26.60 -9.96
C GLY A 132 -15.59 -25.29 -10.66
N LYS A 133 -16.56 -24.72 -11.36
CA LYS A 133 -16.40 -23.46 -12.11
C LYS A 133 -16.09 -22.30 -11.16
N VAL A 134 -15.12 -21.47 -11.53
CA VAL A 134 -14.80 -20.22 -10.84
C VAL A 134 -15.17 -19.06 -11.75
N GLU A 135 -16.12 -18.25 -11.29
CA GLU A 135 -16.48 -17.03 -11.99
C GLU A 135 -15.51 -15.90 -11.60
N VAL A 136 -14.82 -15.34 -12.59
CA VAL A 136 -13.95 -14.19 -12.42
C VAL A 136 -14.74 -12.94 -12.82
N VAL A 137 -14.93 -12.05 -11.85
CA VAL A 137 -15.59 -10.75 -12.08
C VAL A 137 -14.52 -9.66 -12.04
N GLU A 138 -14.42 -8.91 -13.12
CA GLU A 138 -13.45 -7.83 -13.28
C GLU A 138 -14.17 -6.49 -13.37
N GLU A 139 -13.72 -5.53 -12.57
CA GLU A 139 -14.09 -4.13 -12.69
C GLU A 139 -12.82 -3.32 -12.95
N LYS A 140 -12.82 -2.57 -14.05
CA LYS A 140 -11.66 -1.78 -14.50
C LYS A 140 -11.83 -0.30 -14.15
N ASP A 141 -13.07 0.13 -13.95
CA ASP A 141 -13.38 1.52 -13.68
C ASP A 141 -13.30 1.83 -12.19
N ARG A 142 -12.58 2.91 -11.86
CA ARG A 142 -12.49 3.38 -10.48
C ARG A 142 -13.64 4.33 -10.20
N ALA A 143 -14.29 4.15 -9.05
CA ALA A 143 -15.41 5.01 -8.62
C ALA A 143 -15.06 6.51 -8.52
N VAL A 144 -13.78 6.84 -8.30
CA VAL A 144 -13.26 8.21 -8.28
C VAL A 144 -12.04 8.25 -9.18
N GLY A 145 -11.95 9.14 -10.17
CA GLY A 145 -10.76 9.25 -11.03
C GLY A 145 -9.48 9.58 -10.25
N LEU A 146 -8.30 9.36 -10.86
CA LEU A 146 -7.02 9.73 -10.26
C LEU A 146 -6.28 10.73 -11.15
N ARG A 147 -5.86 11.85 -10.55
CA ARG A 147 -4.96 12.81 -11.17
C ARG A 147 -3.54 12.60 -10.68
N TRP A 148 -2.62 12.39 -11.61
CA TRP A 148 -1.22 12.10 -11.32
C TRP A 148 -0.33 13.31 -11.55
N GLU A 149 0.39 13.73 -10.52
CA GLU A 149 1.20 14.94 -10.53
C GLU A 149 2.67 14.61 -10.18
N TRP A 150 3.60 15.17 -10.95
CA TRP A 150 5.02 15.18 -10.62
C TRP A 150 5.41 16.50 -9.97
N TRP A 151 5.94 16.43 -8.76
CA TRP A 151 6.39 17.61 -8.03
C TRP A 151 7.73 18.10 -8.55
N ASN A 152 7.79 19.36 -9.02
CA ASN A 152 9.01 19.95 -9.56
C ASN A 152 9.77 20.85 -8.57
N GLY A 153 9.29 20.95 -7.32
CA GLY A 153 9.82 21.85 -6.31
C GLY A 153 9.02 23.13 -6.05
N ARG A 154 8.06 23.45 -6.92
CA ARG A 154 7.18 24.61 -6.77
C ARG A 154 5.71 24.24 -6.92
N GLU A 155 5.42 23.36 -7.87
CA GLU A 155 4.08 22.94 -8.23
C GLU A 155 4.06 21.47 -8.63
N GLY A 156 2.87 20.86 -8.54
CA GLY A 156 2.58 19.56 -9.15
C GLY A 156 2.20 19.76 -10.61
N LYS A 157 2.92 19.10 -11.53
CA LYS A 157 2.59 19.09 -12.96
C LYS A 157 1.97 17.76 -13.35
N SER A 158 0.91 17.76 -14.15
CA SER A 158 0.28 16.52 -14.62
C SER A 158 1.27 15.64 -15.39
N VAL A 159 1.36 14.35 -15.04
CA VAL A 159 2.27 13.40 -15.74
C VAL A 159 1.67 12.86 -17.03
N PHE A 160 0.34 12.89 -17.16
CA PHE A 160 -0.39 12.47 -18.35
C PHE A 160 -0.86 13.69 -19.14
N VAL A 161 -0.98 13.53 -20.47
CA VAL A 161 -1.53 14.56 -21.36
C VAL A 161 -2.97 14.89 -20.95
N ASP A 162 -3.80 13.87 -20.75
CA ASP A 162 -5.09 13.99 -20.07
C ASP A 162 -4.86 13.93 -18.54
N PRO A 163 -5.16 14.99 -17.76
CA PRO A 163 -4.99 14.98 -16.32
C PRO A 163 -5.90 14.01 -15.56
N ASP A 164 -6.99 13.55 -16.17
CA ASP A 164 -7.94 12.61 -15.57
C ASP A 164 -7.67 11.17 -16.02
N ALA A 165 -6.67 10.97 -16.88
CA ALA A 165 -6.15 9.67 -17.25
C ALA A 165 -5.51 8.96 -16.05
N GLY A 166 -6.06 7.78 -15.74
CA GLY A 166 -5.42 6.82 -14.86
C GLY A 166 -4.29 6.04 -15.54
N PRO A 167 -3.45 5.35 -14.75
CA PRO A 167 -2.41 4.50 -15.30
C PRO A 167 -3.06 3.20 -15.86
N GLY A 168 -2.81 2.84 -17.11
CA GLY A 168 -3.37 1.64 -17.76
C GLY A 168 -4.31 1.87 -18.96
N GLY A 169 -4.49 3.10 -19.43
CA GLY A 169 -5.08 3.42 -20.74
C GLY A 169 -4.02 3.74 -21.80
N THR A 170 -4.44 3.97 -23.05
CA THR A 170 -3.61 4.46 -24.19
C THR A 170 -3.07 5.89 -23.99
N ASN A 171 -2.96 6.33 -22.74
CA ASN A 171 -2.80 7.72 -22.37
C ASN A 171 -1.34 8.14 -22.53
N GLU A 172 -1.12 9.16 -23.35
CA GLU A 172 0.22 9.68 -23.63
C GLU A 172 0.83 10.27 -22.36
N PHE A 173 1.99 9.75 -21.98
CA PHE A 173 2.83 10.34 -20.95
C PHE A 173 3.39 11.66 -21.45
N GLN A 174 3.47 12.69 -20.60
CA GLN A 174 4.03 13.99 -21.00
C GLN A 174 5.55 13.89 -21.19
N ASP A 175 5.99 13.48 -22.38
CA ASP A 175 7.41 13.37 -22.72
C ASP A 175 8.11 14.74 -22.70
N LYS A 176 7.37 15.86 -22.81
CA LYS A 176 7.91 17.23 -22.65
C LYS A 176 8.48 17.52 -21.26
N MET A 177 8.11 16.74 -20.23
CA MET A 177 8.77 16.82 -18.92
C MET A 177 10.24 16.36 -18.95
N LEU A 178 10.66 15.60 -19.96
CA LEU A 178 12.06 15.19 -20.20
C LEU A 178 12.92 16.33 -20.80
N GLY A 179 12.33 17.48 -21.11
CA GLY A 179 12.94 18.60 -21.83
C GLY A 179 13.91 19.45 -21.00
N GLY A 180 14.96 18.85 -20.46
CA GLY A 180 16.17 19.59 -20.08
C GLY A 180 16.93 20.00 -21.35
N GLY A 181 16.71 21.23 -21.83
CA GLY A 181 17.61 21.94 -22.75
C GLY A 181 18.00 21.21 -24.03
N GLY A 182 17.09 21.15 -25.00
CA GLY A 182 17.41 20.81 -26.39
C GLY A 182 18.25 21.91 -27.04
N GLY A 183 19.54 21.97 -26.72
CA GLY A 183 20.51 22.68 -27.53
C GLY A 183 20.58 22.00 -28.89
N LYS A 184 20.07 22.68 -29.93
CA LYS A 184 20.26 22.30 -31.34
C LYS A 184 21.74 21.98 -31.56
N LYS A 185 22.10 20.70 -31.74
CA LYS A 185 23.39 20.33 -32.34
C LYS A 185 23.34 20.82 -33.78
N LYS A 186 23.90 22.02 -34.03
CA LYS A 186 24.34 22.41 -35.36
C LYS A 186 25.52 21.50 -35.71
N GLU A 187 25.32 20.61 -36.66
CA GLU A 187 26.42 20.02 -37.40
C GLU A 187 27.20 21.17 -38.07
N LYS A 188 28.41 21.44 -37.60
CA LYS A 188 29.39 22.21 -38.36
C LYS A 188 30.33 21.21 -39.03
N SER A 189 30.23 21.17 -40.34
CA SER A 189 31.17 20.56 -41.27
C SER A 189 32.60 21.03 -40.99
N LYS A 190 33.54 20.08 -41.01
CA LYS A 190 34.98 20.29 -40.91
C LYS A 190 35.48 21.17 -42.06
N GLY A 191 36.25 22.20 -41.72
CA GLY A 191 37.17 22.88 -42.64
C GLY A 191 38.59 22.76 -42.06
N PHE A 192 39.50 22.22 -42.86
CA PHE A 192 40.94 22.13 -42.61
C PHE A 192 41.59 23.52 -42.69
N GLY A 193 42.67 23.71 -41.93
CA GLY A 193 43.55 24.89 -42.01
C GLY A 193 44.63 24.82 -40.94
N ASP A 194 45.87 24.58 -41.39
CA ASP A 194 47.11 24.48 -40.63
C ASP A 194 47.56 25.84 -40.06
N GLU A 195 48.18 25.84 -38.86
CA GLU A 195 49.56 26.33 -38.64
C GLU A 195 49.92 26.46 -37.13
N GLU A 196 51.02 25.79 -36.80
CA GLU A 196 52.11 26.10 -35.86
C GLU A 196 51.89 26.73 -34.46
N GLY A 197 52.42 25.99 -33.47
CA GLY A 197 53.35 26.59 -32.50
C GLY A 197 52.93 26.59 -31.02
N ARG A 198 53.34 25.55 -30.26
CA ARG A 198 54.26 25.64 -29.09
C ARG A 198 54.15 24.41 -28.17
N LYS A 199 55.31 23.83 -27.91
CA LYS A 199 55.57 22.74 -26.96
C LYS A 199 55.28 23.19 -25.53
N PHE A 200 54.43 22.45 -24.81
CA PHE A 200 54.53 22.34 -23.35
C PHE A 200 54.30 20.90 -22.91
N ARG A 201 55.32 20.37 -22.23
CA ARG A 201 55.41 19.01 -21.69
C ARG A 201 54.53 18.94 -20.43
N GLY A 202 53.47 18.14 -20.47
CA GLY A 202 52.60 17.90 -19.32
C GLY A 202 51.77 16.64 -19.53
N ARG A 203 51.84 15.70 -18.57
CA ARG A 203 51.18 14.40 -18.55
C ARG A 203 49.75 14.43 -19.14
N SER A 204 49.52 13.54 -20.10
CA SER A 204 48.20 13.21 -20.67
C SER A 204 47.21 12.81 -19.57
N LEU A 205 46.29 13.71 -19.24
CA LEU A 205 45.02 13.39 -18.58
C LEU A 205 44.03 12.96 -19.66
N ASN A 206 43.39 11.80 -19.45
CA ASN A 206 42.46 11.18 -20.38
C ASN A 206 41.32 12.16 -20.76
N PRO A 207 41.05 12.46 -22.05
CA PRO A 207 40.03 13.43 -22.47
C PRO A 207 38.61 13.09 -21.99
N ASP A 208 38.34 11.81 -21.75
CA ASP A 208 37.05 11.33 -21.26
C ASP A 208 36.81 11.68 -19.78
N LEU A 209 37.87 11.76 -18.96
CA LEU A 209 37.78 12.17 -17.55
C LEU A 209 37.52 13.68 -17.42
N ALA A 210 38.06 14.49 -18.33
CA ALA A 210 37.80 15.94 -18.36
C ALA A 210 36.36 16.27 -18.83
N ARG A 211 35.76 15.38 -19.65
CA ARG A 211 34.38 15.51 -20.13
C ARG A 211 33.34 15.16 -19.06
N GLU A 212 33.65 14.22 -18.17
CA GLU A 212 32.84 13.95 -16.97
C GLU A 212 32.86 15.10 -15.96
N ALA A 213 34.00 15.77 -15.79
CA ALA A 213 34.14 16.90 -14.87
C ALA A 213 33.38 18.18 -15.29
N ARG A 214 32.97 18.28 -16.57
CA ARG A 214 32.24 19.44 -17.14
C ARG A 214 30.75 19.24 -17.34
N ARG A 215 30.17 18.10 -16.93
CA ARG A 215 28.71 18.01 -16.82
C ARG A 215 28.25 18.95 -15.70
N PRO A 216 27.26 19.84 -15.92
CA PRO A 216 26.71 20.61 -14.84
C PRO A 216 26.26 19.62 -13.77
N LYS A 217 26.85 19.70 -12.57
CA LYS A 217 26.37 18.96 -11.40
C LYS A 217 24.91 19.34 -11.25
N GLN A 218 24.00 18.46 -11.69
CA GLN A 218 22.57 18.66 -11.55
C GLN A 218 22.35 18.96 -10.06
N LYS A 219 21.97 20.20 -9.73
CA LYS A 219 21.71 20.62 -8.35
C LYS A 219 20.64 19.67 -7.85
N TYR A 220 21.05 18.72 -7.01
CA TYR A 220 20.17 17.65 -6.54
C TYR A 220 19.02 18.30 -5.79
N PHE A 221 17.80 18.06 -6.26
CA PHE A 221 16.57 18.52 -5.63
C PHE A 221 16.39 17.75 -4.30
N ARG A 222 16.50 18.44 -3.17
CA ARG A 222 15.95 17.97 -1.89
C ARG A 222 14.58 18.63 -1.77
N PRO A 223 13.48 17.87 -1.77
CA PRO A 223 12.15 18.47 -1.61
C PRO A 223 12.06 19.12 -0.23
N ASP A 224 11.72 20.41 -0.22
CA ASP A 224 11.26 21.06 1.00
C ASP A 224 9.86 20.51 1.34
N LEU A 225 9.77 19.72 2.41
CA LEU A 225 8.53 19.07 2.83
C LEU A 225 7.45 20.09 3.19
N GLY A 226 7.85 21.24 3.75
CA GLY A 226 6.94 22.34 4.05
C GLY A 226 6.26 22.89 2.79
N SER A 227 7.02 23.10 1.71
CA SER A 227 6.45 23.49 0.42
C SER A 227 5.47 22.46 -0.16
N VAL A 228 5.73 21.16 0.01
CA VAL A 228 4.79 20.10 -0.41
C VAL A 228 3.48 20.21 0.40
N VAL A 229 3.58 20.36 1.72
CA VAL A 229 2.41 20.52 2.59
C VAL A 229 1.64 21.81 2.28
N SER A 230 2.34 22.90 2.00
CA SER A 230 1.73 24.16 1.57
C SER A 230 0.96 24.00 0.27
N TYR A 231 1.53 23.28 -0.71
CA TYR A 231 0.86 22.93 -1.95
C TYR A 231 -0.42 22.11 -1.73
N LEU A 232 -0.38 21.13 -0.81
CA LEU A 232 -1.56 20.34 -0.48
C LEU A 232 -2.65 21.19 0.16
N SER A 233 -2.30 21.99 1.18
CA SER A 233 -3.25 22.81 1.92
C SER A 233 -3.89 23.88 1.03
N LYS A 234 -3.08 24.69 0.33
CA LYS A 234 -3.56 25.75 -0.58
C LYS A 234 -4.36 25.20 -1.76
N GLY A 235 -4.07 23.98 -2.19
CA GLY A 235 -4.78 23.31 -3.28
C GLY A 235 -6.07 22.62 -2.87
N ASN A 236 -6.53 22.74 -1.61
CA ASN A 236 -7.62 21.95 -1.05
C ASN A 236 -7.45 20.44 -1.32
N LYS A 237 -6.22 19.94 -1.15
CA LYS A 237 -5.81 18.55 -1.41
C LYS A 237 -5.66 17.75 -0.11
N THR A 238 -6.09 18.28 1.03
CA THR A 238 -6.11 17.58 2.33
C THR A 238 -7.45 16.84 2.54
N PRO A 239 -7.48 15.77 3.36
CA PRO A 239 -6.36 15.16 4.05
C PRO A 239 -5.42 14.43 3.08
N GLY A 240 -4.12 14.56 3.32
CA GLY A 240 -3.06 13.97 2.51
C GLY A 240 -2.23 12.96 3.29
N ILE A 241 -1.93 11.81 2.67
CA ILE A 241 -1.00 10.82 3.23
C ILE A 241 0.32 10.89 2.47
N VAL A 242 1.41 11.15 3.17
CA VAL A 242 2.78 11.22 2.64
C VAL A 242 3.49 9.89 2.90
N PHE A 243 3.59 9.07 1.87
CA PHE A 243 4.22 7.77 1.93
C PHE A 243 5.74 7.88 1.90
N VAL A 244 6.38 7.40 2.97
CA VAL A 244 7.84 7.36 3.15
C VAL A 244 8.26 5.92 3.46
N PHE A 245 9.31 5.42 2.81
CA PHE A 245 9.71 4.00 2.88
C PHE A 245 10.55 3.62 4.11
N SER A 246 10.51 4.41 5.18
CA SER A 246 11.17 4.07 6.45
C SER A 246 10.42 4.67 7.64
N ARG A 247 10.42 3.95 8.77
CA ARG A 247 9.78 4.40 10.02
C ARG A 247 10.39 5.73 10.50
N LYS A 248 11.72 5.74 10.62
CA LYS A 248 12.50 6.93 10.97
C LYS A 248 12.22 8.11 10.04
N GLY A 249 12.13 7.87 8.73
CA GLY A 249 11.79 8.93 7.77
C GLY A 249 10.37 9.48 7.90
N CYS A 250 9.42 8.71 8.41
CA CYS A 250 8.07 9.21 8.74
C CYS A 250 8.13 10.14 9.96
N GLU A 251 8.85 9.73 11.00
CA GLU A 251 9.04 10.53 12.22
C GLU A 251 9.77 11.84 11.92
N GLU A 252 10.92 11.77 11.24
CA GLU A 252 11.70 12.94 10.83
C GLU A 252 10.93 13.85 9.87
N GLY A 253 10.14 13.28 8.95
CA GLY A 253 9.33 14.04 8.00
C GLY A 253 8.23 14.84 8.69
N ALA A 254 7.50 14.22 9.61
CA ALA A 254 6.45 14.89 10.38
C ALA A 254 7.03 15.98 11.30
N ASP A 255 8.15 15.70 11.98
CA ASP A 255 8.83 16.66 12.84
C ASP A 255 9.35 17.86 12.05
N ALA A 256 9.97 17.61 10.89
CA ALA A 256 10.44 18.68 10.00
C ALA A 256 9.29 19.59 9.52
N VAL A 257 8.14 19.02 9.17
CA VAL A 257 6.95 19.83 8.80
C VAL A 257 6.42 20.60 10.01
N SER A 258 6.36 19.98 11.18
CA SER A 258 5.93 20.63 12.42
C SER A 258 6.79 21.83 12.79
N GLY A 259 8.12 21.72 12.67
CA GLY A 259 9.03 22.84 12.85
C GLY A 259 8.94 23.88 11.74
N TRP A 260 8.67 23.46 10.50
CA TRP A 260 8.44 24.40 9.39
C TRP A 260 7.16 25.24 9.63
N LEU A 261 6.08 24.64 10.14
CA LEU A 261 4.84 25.35 10.46
C LEU A 261 5.00 26.39 11.57
N GLU A 262 5.96 26.23 12.48
CA GLU A 262 6.27 27.23 13.52
C GLU A 262 7.07 28.42 12.99
N ASN A 263 8.01 28.15 12.08
CA ASN A 263 9.07 29.10 11.75
C ASN A 263 8.91 29.78 10.38
N ASN A 264 7.85 29.47 9.63
CA ASN A 264 7.70 29.94 8.26
C ASN A 264 6.81 31.19 8.15
N ASP A 265 7.26 32.18 7.38
CA ASP A 265 6.55 33.44 7.07
C ASP A 265 5.21 33.27 6.31
N THR A 266 4.84 32.06 5.89
CA THR A 266 3.62 31.82 5.10
C THR A 266 2.32 31.89 5.91
N ASN A 267 2.36 32.04 7.24
CA ASN A 267 1.20 32.01 8.14
C ASN A 267 0.29 30.77 7.92
N LEU A 268 0.83 29.67 7.41
CA LEU A 268 0.05 28.49 7.10
C LEU A 268 -0.30 27.75 8.39
N ARG A 269 -1.59 27.65 8.69
CA ARG A 269 -2.12 26.78 9.76
C ARG A 269 -2.91 25.65 9.12
N LEU A 270 -2.64 24.41 9.52
CA LEU A 270 -3.38 23.25 9.01
C LEU A 270 -4.70 23.05 9.77
N LEU A 271 -4.75 23.50 11.02
CA LEU A 271 -5.91 23.50 11.89
C LEU A 271 -6.20 24.94 12.34
N ASP A 272 -7.47 25.26 12.49
CA ASP A 272 -7.88 26.46 13.22
C ASP A 272 -7.73 26.26 14.75
N ASP A 273 -7.88 27.33 15.52
CA ASP A 273 -7.68 27.29 16.98
C ASP A 273 -8.71 26.38 17.68
N SER A 274 -9.93 26.26 17.15
CA SER A 274 -10.96 25.36 17.69
C SER A 274 -10.61 23.90 17.43
N GLN A 275 -10.18 23.57 16.21
CA GLN A 275 -9.75 22.23 15.83
C GLN A 275 -8.51 21.80 16.63
N ALA A 276 -7.54 22.70 16.81
CA ALA A 276 -6.36 22.43 17.62
C ALA A 276 -6.74 22.14 19.09
N ALA A 277 -7.69 22.89 19.66
CA ALA A 277 -8.22 22.62 21.00
C ALA A 277 -8.90 21.24 21.09
N SER A 278 -9.74 20.89 20.13
CA SER A 278 -10.38 19.56 20.07
C SER A 278 -9.35 18.43 19.98
N VAL A 279 -8.27 18.60 19.22
CA VAL A 279 -7.17 17.62 19.16
C VAL A 279 -6.55 17.41 20.54
N LEU A 280 -6.28 18.49 21.28
CA LEU A 280 -5.68 18.41 22.61
C LEU A 280 -6.61 17.68 23.60
N GLU A 281 -7.91 17.95 23.55
CA GLU A 281 -8.91 17.26 24.38
C GLU A 281 -8.98 15.74 24.06
N ILE A 282 -8.91 15.37 22.78
CA ILE A 282 -8.88 13.96 22.36
C ILE A 282 -7.57 13.29 22.82
N ILE A 283 -6.45 14.00 22.81
CA ILE A 283 -5.17 13.50 23.33
C ILE A 283 -5.26 13.26 24.83
N ASP A 284 -5.78 14.22 25.58
CA ASP A 284 -5.82 14.17 27.04
C ASP A 284 -6.77 13.03 27.49
N SER A 285 -7.97 12.92 26.91
CA SER A 285 -8.91 11.81 27.17
C SER A 285 -8.34 10.43 26.79
N SER A 286 -7.57 10.34 25.70
CA SER A 286 -6.89 9.09 25.31
C SER A 286 -5.75 8.73 26.25
N SER A 287 -5.06 9.74 26.81
CA SER A 287 -3.99 9.54 27.78
C SER A 287 -4.54 8.99 29.09
N GLU A 288 -5.70 9.47 29.53
CA GLU A 288 -6.41 8.99 30.72
C GLU A 288 -6.96 7.57 30.52
N THR A 289 -7.67 7.33 29.41
CA THR A 289 -8.38 6.05 29.19
C THR A 289 -7.43 4.90 28.83
N ALA A 290 -6.42 5.16 28.00
CA ALA A 290 -5.56 4.12 27.45
C ALA A 290 -4.13 4.15 28.00
N GLY A 291 -3.83 5.03 28.97
CA GLY A 291 -2.49 5.20 29.54
C GLY A 291 -1.45 5.66 28.51
N LEU A 292 -1.89 6.31 27.43
CA LEU A 292 -1.01 6.75 26.35
C LEU A 292 -0.10 7.88 26.83
N LYS A 293 1.22 7.71 26.66
CA LYS A 293 2.21 8.75 26.96
C LYS A 293 2.83 9.26 25.67
N LEU A 294 2.49 10.49 25.30
CA LEU A 294 3.08 11.19 24.15
C LEU A 294 4.20 12.12 24.62
N SER A 295 5.27 12.23 23.84
CA SER A 295 6.30 13.25 24.07
C SER A 295 5.77 14.64 23.76
N PRO A 296 6.39 15.71 24.31
CA PRO A 296 6.02 17.09 23.97
C PRO A 296 6.03 17.35 22.45
N THR A 297 7.03 16.81 21.74
CA THR A 297 7.13 16.89 20.28
C THR A 297 5.96 16.20 19.58
N GLN A 298 5.56 15.01 20.04
CA GLN A 298 4.40 14.29 19.47
C GLN A 298 3.10 15.05 19.71
N ARG A 299 2.91 15.63 20.89
CA ARG A 299 1.73 16.45 21.20
C ARG A 299 1.70 17.71 20.33
N ALA A 300 2.84 18.38 20.16
CA ALA A 300 2.95 19.57 19.31
C ALA A 300 2.68 19.26 17.82
N MET A 301 3.18 18.14 17.31
CA MET A 301 2.88 17.66 15.96
C MET A 301 1.37 17.51 15.75
N LEU A 302 0.71 16.73 16.60
CA LEU A 302 -0.73 16.47 16.50
C LEU A 302 -1.56 17.77 16.60
N ALA A 303 -1.23 18.66 17.54
CA ALA A 303 -1.92 19.95 17.70
C ALA A 303 -1.81 20.87 16.48
N LYS A 304 -0.79 20.65 15.62
CA LYS A 304 -0.63 21.35 14.34
C LYS A 304 -1.25 20.62 13.16
N GLY A 305 -1.90 19.47 13.37
CA GLY A 305 -2.53 18.70 12.30
C GLY A 305 -1.57 17.91 11.40
N VAL A 306 -0.36 17.63 11.88
CA VAL A 306 0.61 16.78 11.18
C VAL A 306 1.13 15.69 12.10
N HIS A 307 1.21 14.44 11.64
CA HIS A 307 1.82 13.37 12.43
C HIS A 307 2.27 12.19 11.56
N TYR A 308 2.66 11.06 12.17
CA TYR A 308 3.08 9.85 11.47
C TYR A 308 2.32 8.57 11.87
N HIS A 309 2.36 7.56 10.98
CA HIS A 309 1.81 6.22 11.16
C HIS A 309 2.78 5.14 10.63
N HIS A 310 3.20 4.23 11.50
CA HIS A 310 3.94 3.04 11.08
C HIS A 310 3.84 1.89 12.09
N ALA A 311 4.23 0.69 11.67
CA ALA A 311 4.15 -0.53 12.48
C ALA A 311 4.94 -0.50 13.81
N GLY A 312 5.93 0.40 13.95
CA GLY A 312 6.69 0.57 15.20
C GLY A 312 5.93 1.32 16.32
N MET A 313 4.77 1.89 16.04
CA MET A 313 3.98 2.61 17.05
C MET A 313 3.18 1.66 17.93
N VAL A 314 3.07 1.98 19.22
CA VAL A 314 2.20 1.26 20.15
C VAL A 314 0.73 1.37 19.73
N ALA A 315 -0.06 0.35 20.05
CA ALA A 315 -1.45 0.25 19.58
C ALA A 315 -2.33 1.45 19.98
N PRO A 316 -2.29 1.97 21.23
CA PRO A 316 -3.08 3.14 21.61
C PRO A 316 -2.72 4.40 20.80
N HIS A 317 -1.44 4.59 20.47
CA HIS A 317 -0.99 5.71 19.67
C HIS A 317 -1.50 5.61 18.23
N ARG A 318 -1.46 4.41 17.62
CA ARG A 318 -2.02 4.19 16.27
C ARG A 318 -3.53 4.46 16.24
N ALA A 319 -4.26 3.98 17.24
CA ALA A 319 -5.70 4.20 17.34
C ALA A 319 -6.06 5.69 17.45
N LEU A 320 -5.30 6.46 18.24
CA LEU A 320 -5.46 7.91 18.33
C LEU A 320 -5.25 8.59 16.97
N VAL A 321 -4.17 8.24 16.25
CA VAL A 321 -3.85 8.83 14.94
C VAL A 321 -4.91 8.49 13.89
N GLU A 322 -5.36 7.24 13.86
CA GLU A 322 -6.43 6.78 12.99
C GLU A 322 -7.75 7.51 13.27
N ARG A 323 -8.08 7.71 14.56
CA ARG A 323 -9.25 8.50 14.99
C ARG A 323 -9.16 9.93 14.50
N LEU A 324 -8.07 10.63 14.79
CA LEU A 324 -7.88 12.04 14.39
C LEU A 324 -7.90 12.23 12.87
N PHE A 325 -7.36 11.27 12.11
CA PHE A 325 -7.42 11.30 10.65
C PHE A 325 -8.84 11.14 10.12
N ASN A 326 -9.61 10.19 10.66
CA ASN A 326 -11.01 9.96 10.29
C ASN A 326 -11.93 11.12 10.68
N GLU A 327 -11.66 11.77 11.82
CA GLU A 327 -12.36 12.98 12.29
C GLU A 327 -11.93 14.25 11.54
N LYS A 328 -11.05 14.14 10.52
CA LYS A 328 -10.51 15.26 9.72
C LYS A 328 -9.70 16.28 10.53
N LEU A 329 -9.23 15.89 11.71
CA LEU A 329 -8.37 16.68 12.58
C LEU A 329 -6.87 16.42 12.35
N LEU A 330 -6.53 15.57 11.39
CA LEU A 330 -5.15 15.32 10.96
C LEU A 330 -4.99 15.51 9.43
N PRO A 331 -4.88 16.76 8.95
CA PRO A 331 -4.77 17.08 7.52
C PRO A 331 -3.57 16.44 6.80
N VAL A 332 -2.46 16.19 7.50
CA VAL A 332 -1.25 15.58 6.91
C VAL A 332 -0.77 14.41 7.75
N LEU A 333 -0.64 13.24 7.13
CA LEU A 333 -0.14 12.03 7.78
C LEU A 333 1.06 11.46 7.03
N PHE A 334 2.21 11.33 7.69
CA PHE A 334 3.36 10.59 7.17
C PHE A 334 3.20 9.10 7.44
N ALA A 335 3.31 8.24 6.44
CA ALA A 335 3.09 6.81 6.66
C ALA A 335 4.05 5.90 5.88
N THR A 336 4.33 4.72 6.45
CA THR A 336 4.96 3.65 5.68
C THR A 336 3.96 2.97 4.75
N THR A 337 4.44 2.29 3.70
CA THR A 337 3.58 1.59 2.72
C THR A 337 2.67 0.54 3.32
N THR A 338 2.99 0.00 4.49
CA THR A 338 2.12 -0.91 5.24
C THR A 338 0.74 -0.33 5.52
N LEU A 339 0.60 1.00 5.61
CA LEU A 339 -0.70 1.66 5.74
C LEU A 339 -1.55 1.50 4.47
N ALA A 340 -0.92 1.59 3.29
CA ALA A 340 -1.61 1.44 2.01
C ALA A 340 -2.31 0.09 1.87
N ALA A 341 -1.84 -0.93 2.60
CA ALA A 341 -2.33 -2.29 2.47
C ALA A 341 -3.17 -2.78 3.66
N GLY A 342 -3.35 -2.00 4.74
CA GLY A 342 -3.80 -2.58 6.01
C GLY A 342 -4.84 -1.87 6.87
N VAL A 343 -5.20 -0.62 6.59
CA VAL A 343 -6.18 0.13 7.38
C VAL A 343 -7.01 1.01 6.46
N ASN A 344 -8.33 1.05 6.60
CA ASN A 344 -9.18 1.95 5.82
C ASN A 344 -9.04 3.42 6.26
N LEU A 345 -7.93 4.05 5.86
CA LEU A 345 -7.72 5.50 5.93
C LEU A 345 -7.72 6.07 4.51
N PRO A 346 -8.90 6.30 3.90
CA PRO A 346 -8.96 6.89 2.58
C PRO A 346 -8.62 8.39 2.67
N CYS A 347 -7.79 8.87 1.76
CA CYS A 347 -7.31 10.25 1.75
C CYS A 347 -7.73 10.96 0.47
N LYS A 348 -7.74 12.29 0.46
CA LYS A 348 -7.95 13.03 -0.79
C LYS A 348 -6.71 12.93 -1.69
N THR A 349 -5.54 12.94 -1.07
CA THR A 349 -4.25 12.89 -1.77
C THR A 349 -3.29 11.85 -1.20
N ALA A 350 -2.73 11.02 -2.07
CA ALA A 350 -1.58 10.18 -1.76
C ALA A 350 -0.31 10.86 -2.32
N VAL A 351 0.67 11.14 -1.47
CA VAL A 351 1.97 11.66 -1.86
C VAL A 351 3.01 10.56 -1.74
N VAL A 352 3.82 10.33 -2.76
CA VAL A 352 4.86 9.30 -2.76
C VAL A 352 6.23 9.97 -2.71
N MET A 353 6.96 9.80 -1.60
CA MET A 353 8.28 10.40 -1.39
C MET A 353 9.39 9.51 -1.93
N GLY A 354 9.80 9.81 -3.16
CA GLY A 354 10.75 9.01 -3.93
C GLY A 354 10.18 7.67 -4.40
N MET A 355 10.95 6.93 -5.17
CA MET A 355 10.55 5.61 -5.70
C MET A 355 11.44 4.48 -5.19
N ARG A 356 12.46 4.78 -4.39
CA ARG A 356 13.43 3.79 -3.92
C ARG A 356 13.14 3.40 -2.48
N LYS A 357 13.11 2.10 -2.23
CA LYS A 357 12.96 1.51 -0.91
C LYS A 357 14.09 0.52 -0.62
N ARG A 358 14.31 0.23 0.65
CA ARG A 358 15.19 -0.84 1.10
C ARG A 358 14.34 -2.04 1.48
N GLY A 359 14.48 -3.14 0.74
CA GLY A 359 13.92 -4.44 1.07
C GLY A 359 14.98 -5.40 1.61
N ASP A 360 14.60 -6.66 1.73
CA ASP A 360 15.48 -7.74 2.23
C ASP A 360 16.68 -7.97 1.30
N GLU A 361 16.48 -7.80 -0.01
CA GLU A 361 17.52 -7.93 -1.04
C GLU A 361 18.32 -6.63 -1.27
N GLY A 362 18.14 -5.63 -0.40
CA GLY A 362 18.82 -4.34 -0.48
C GLY A 362 17.98 -3.24 -1.11
N TRP A 363 18.63 -2.31 -1.81
CA TRP A 363 17.94 -1.16 -2.41
C TRP A 363 17.29 -1.51 -3.74
N GLY A 364 15.98 -1.30 -3.84
CA GLY A 364 15.19 -1.48 -5.06
C GLY A 364 14.26 -0.30 -5.32
N GLU A 365 13.54 -0.35 -6.45
CA GLU A 365 12.39 0.51 -6.69
C GLU A 365 11.12 -0.12 -6.10
N ILE A 366 10.12 0.71 -5.81
CA ILE A 366 8.77 0.23 -5.49
C ILE A 366 8.18 -0.52 -6.68
N SER A 367 7.38 -1.54 -6.42
CA SER A 367 6.68 -2.26 -7.49
C SER A 367 5.49 -1.46 -8.02
N ARG A 368 4.98 -1.84 -9.20
CA ARG A 368 3.72 -1.29 -9.73
C ARG A 368 2.57 -1.61 -8.79
N THR A 369 2.53 -2.83 -8.26
CA THR A 369 1.52 -3.24 -7.28
C THR A 369 1.50 -2.33 -6.05
N GLU A 370 2.66 -2.02 -5.48
CA GLU A 370 2.75 -1.09 -4.35
C GLU A 370 2.32 0.33 -4.72
N MET A 371 2.74 0.81 -5.90
CA MET A 371 2.30 2.11 -6.40
C MET A 371 0.77 2.16 -6.55
N ARG A 372 0.15 1.09 -7.07
CA ARG A 372 -1.31 0.99 -7.20
C ARG A 372 -2.02 0.94 -5.86
N GLN A 373 -1.48 0.23 -4.86
CA GLN A 373 -2.04 0.20 -3.51
C GLN A 373 -2.00 1.58 -2.86
N ILE A 374 -0.87 2.29 -2.97
CA ILE A 374 -0.72 3.66 -2.47
C ILE A 374 -1.73 4.59 -3.15
N ALA A 375 -1.79 4.57 -4.49
CA ALA A 375 -2.71 5.39 -5.26
C ALA A 375 -4.19 5.04 -5.00
N GLY A 376 -4.48 3.77 -4.71
CA GLY A 376 -5.81 3.29 -4.35
C GLY A 376 -6.40 3.96 -3.11
N ARG A 377 -5.57 4.52 -2.22
CA ARG A 377 -6.02 5.29 -1.05
C ARG A 377 -6.51 6.69 -1.39
N ALA A 378 -6.08 7.27 -2.50
CA ALA A 378 -6.45 8.62 -2.89
C ALA A 378 -7.88 8.67 -3.45
N GLY A 379 -8.63 9.73 -3.16
CA GLY A 379 -10.01 9.91 -3.61
C GLY A 379 -11.02 9.13 -2.77
N ARG A 380 -11.77 9.84 -1.93
CA ARG A 380 -12.80 9.26 -1.07
C ARG A 380 -14.12 9.18 -1.82
N ARG A 381 -14.67 7.96 -1.95
CA ARG A 381 -15.94 7.71 -2.63
C ARG A 381 -17.07 8.52 -1.98
N GLY A 382 -17.86 9.20 -2.80
CA GLY A 382 -18.99 10.02 -2.36
C GLY A 382 -18.61 11.37 -1.75
N ILE A 383 -17.31 11.70 -1.67
CA ILE A 383 -16.82 12.96 -1.09
C ILE A 383 -15.96 13.72 -2.09
N ASP A 384 -14.96 13.05 -2.69
CA ASP A 384 -14.03 13.68 -3.62
C ASP A 384 -14.47 13.41 -5.07
N THR A 385 -14.40 14.43 -5.92
CA THR A 385 -14.62 14.30 -7.37
C THR A 385 -13.42 13.66 -8.08
N VAL A 386 -12.22 13.92 -7.57
CA VAL A 386 -10.97 13.32 -8.05
C VAL A 386 -10.05 13.02 -6.87
N GLY A 387 -9.32 11.90 -6.94
CA GLY A 387 -8.21 11.60 -6.05
C GLY A 387 -6.90 12.12 -6.63
N HIS A 388 -6.01 12.63 -5.79
CA HIS A 388 -4.72 13.14 -6.24
C HIS A 388 -3.58 12.18 -5.87
N CYS A 389 -2.68 11.92 -6.81
CA CYS A 389 -1.45 11.17 -6.60
C CYS A 389 -0.26 12.06 -6.93
N VAL A 390 0.48 12.51 -5.92
CA VAL A 390 1.63 13.43 -6.09
C VAL A 390 2.93 12.65 -5.89
N ILE A 391 3.75 12.58 -6.92
CA ILE A 391 5.06 11.94 -6.87
C ILE A 391 6.11 13.01 -6.61
N VAL A 392 6.80 12.88 -5.48
CA VAL A 392 7.91 13.76 -5.11
C VAL A 392 9.23 13.05 -5.45
N PRO A 393 10.02 13.54 -6.44
CA PRO A 393 11.26 12.89 -6.85
C PRO A 393 12.24 12.68 -5.69
N GLY A 394 12.74 11.46 -5.56
CA GLY A 394 13.95 11.18 -4.82
C GLY A 394 15.20 11.58 -5.61
N ARG A 395 16.34 11.63 -4.92
CA ARG A 395 17.63 12.09 -5.50
C ARG A 395 18.08 11.32 -6.76
N ARG A 396 17.73 10.02 -6.85
CA ARG A 396 18.17 9.13 -7.93
C ARG A 396 17.03 8.75 -8.89
N ASP A 397 15.87 9.34 -8.68
CA ASP A 397 14.66 8.99 -9.40
C ASP A 397 14.68 9.62 -10.79
N LYS A 398 14.29 8.82 -11.79
CA LYS A 398 14.22 9.25 -13.18
C LYS A 398 12.77 9.25 -13.63
N LEU A 399 12.44 10.19 -14.51
CA LEU A 399 11.11 10.26 -15.11
C LEU A 399 10.75 8.97 -15.89
N ALA A 400 11.73 8.29 -16.47
CA ALA A 400 11.55 6.99 -17.10
C ALA A 400 11.06 5.90 -16.13
N SER A 401 11.56 5.87 -14.88
CA SER A 401 11.09 4.93 -13.85
C SER A 401 9.62 5.19 -13.53
N ILE A 402 9.18 6.46 -13.48
CA ILE A 402 7.77 6.80 -13.26
C ILE A 402 6.91 6.33 -14.41
N LYS A 403 7.33 6.61 -15.66
CA LYS A 403 6.61 6.15 -16.84
C LYS A 403 6.42 4.64 -16.76
N TYR A 404 7.50 3.91 -16.45
CA TYR A 404 7.42 2.46 -16.24
C TYR A 404 6.45 2.04 -15.12
N LEU A 405 6.44 2.73 -13.98
CA LEU A 405 5.56 2.41 -12.85
C LEU A 405 4.09 2.71 -13.12
N LEU A 406 3.81 3.73 -13.92
CA LEU A 406 2.44 4.18 -14.18
C LEU A 406 1.85 3.52 -15.43
N THR A 407 2.59 3.36 -16.53
CA THR A 407 1.97 2.96 -17.81
C THR A 407 1.83 1.46 -18.02
N GLY A 408 2.31 0.62 -17.10
CA GLY A 408 2.26 -0.83 -17.29
C GLY A 408 1.35 -1.57 -16.31
N GLU A 409 1.11 -2.85 -16.62
CA GLU A 409 0.32 -3.76 -15.80
C GLU A 409 1.02 -4.11 -14.48
N THR A 410 0.23 -4.44 -13.45
CA THR A 410 0.76 -4.92 -12.16
C THR A 410 1.51 -6.24 -12.35
N GLU A 411 2.48 -6.49 -11.48
CA GLU A 411 3.23 -7.74 -11.49
C GLU A 411 2.30 -8.95 -11.34
N ALA A 412 2.60 -10.03 -12.06
CA ALA A 412 1.85 -11.27 -11.93
C ALA A 412 2.07 -11.85 -10.52
N VAL A 413 1.01 -12.37 -9.91
CA VAL A 413 1.10 -13.02 -8.62
C VAL A 413 1.80 -14.36 -8.79
N GLU A 414 2.80 -14.64 -7.93
CA GLU A 414 3.55 -15.88 -7.90
C GLU A 414 3.32 -16.62 -6.58
N SER A 415 3.36 -17.96 -6.63
CA SER A 415 3.22 -18.81 -5.44
C SER A 415 4.37 -18.59 -4.45
N CYS A 416 4.01 -18.25 -3.22
CA CYS A 416 4.93 -18.21 -2.08
C CYS A 416 4.81 -19.45 -1.17
N PHE A 417 4.16 -20.51 -1.66
CA PHE A 417 3.99 -21.77 -0.95
C PHE A 417 5.31 -22.35 -0.41
N SER A 418 5.31 -22.73 0.86
CA SER A 418 6.38 -23.50 1.47
C SER A 418 5.81 -24.58 2.38
N VAL A 419 6.41 -25.76 2.37
CA VAL A 419 5.98 -26.87 3.22
C VAL A 419 6.39 -26.57 4.67
N ARG A 420 5.39 -26.36 5.53
CA ARG A 420 5.58 -26.15 6.97
C ARG A 420 5.19 -27.42 7.75
N TYR A 421 5.72 -27.58 8.97
CA TYR A 421 5.40 -28.75 9.82
C TYR A 421 3.90 -28.97 10.03
N GLY A 422 3.13 -27.89 10.19
CA GLY A 422 1.67 -27.96 10.35
C GLY A 422 1.00 -28.65 9.15
N LEU A 423 1.38 -28.27 7.94
CA LEU A 423 0.86 -28.89 6.71
C LEU A 423 1.32 -30.34 6.58
N ALA A 424 2.59 -30.63 6.89
CA ALA A 424 3.11 -32.01 6.87
C ALA A 424 2.29 -32.93 7.80
N MET A 425 2.04 -32.49 9.03
CA MET A 425 1.21 -33.23 10.00
C MET A 425 -0.23 -33.38 9.52
N ALA A 426 -0.81 -32.34 8.94
CA ALA A 426 -2.15 -32.39 8.38
C ALA A 426 -2.24 -33.36 7.18
N GLY A 427 -1.17 -33.48 6.39
CA GLY A 427 -1.03 -34.43 5.30
C GLY A 427 -0.95 -35.88 5.77
N VAL A 428 -0.27 -36.17 6.89
CA VAL A 428 -0.21 -37.50 7.49
C VAL A 428 -1.58 -37.95 8.01
N ARG A 429 -2.35 -37.04 8.61
CA ARG A 429 -3.70 -37.35 9.13
C ARG A 429 -4.73 -37.59 8.03
N ARG A 430 -4.54 -37.04 6.83
CA ARG A 430 -5.47 -37.20 5.70
C ARG A 430 -5.04 -38.37 4.82
N LYS A 431 -5.98 -39.28 4.50
CA LYS A 431 -5.77 -40.47 3.64
C LYS A 431 -5.24 -40.18 2.20
N GLY A 432 -5.08 -38.90 1.82
CA GLY A 432 -4.58 -38.47 0.50
C GLY A 432 -3.06 -38.26 0.40
N GLY A 433 -2.34 -38.20 1.53
CA GLY A 433 -0.89 -38.02 1.56
C GLY A 433 -0.39 -36.61 1.21
N MET A 434 0.77 -36.22 1.74
CA MET A 434 1.37 -34.89 1.57
C MET A 434 1.59 -34.51 0.10
N ARG A 435 1.95 -35.49 -0.74
CA ARG A 435 2.21 -35.28 -2.17
C ARG A 435 1.02 -34.67 -2.89
N LYS A 436 -0.21 -35.18 -2.68
CA LYS A 436 -1.42 -34.64 -3.32
C LYS A 436 -1.73 -33.21 -2.89
N LEU A 437 -1.39 -32.82 -1.66
CA LEU A 437 -1.56 -31.44 -1.19
C LEU A 437 -0.55 -30.50 -1.86
N VAL A 438 0.72 -30.92 -1.95
CA VAL A 438 1.77 -30.13 -2.60
C VAL A 438 1.50 -29.99 -4.11
N GLU A 439 1.02 -31.03 -4.78
CA GLU A 439 0.73 -30.96 -6.22
C GLU A 439 -0.41 -30.01 -6.58
N ARG A 440 -1.29 -29.70 -5.61
CA ARG A 440 -2.39 -28.73 -5.76
C ARG A 440 -2.00 -27.28 -5.50
N ASN A 441 -0.78 -27.00 -5.05
CA ASN A 441 -0.34 -25.62 -4.82
C ASN A 441 -0.17 -24.85 -6.14
N PHE A 442 -0.30 -23.53 -6.07
CA PHE A 442 -0.33 -22.68 -7.26
C PHE A 442 0.98 -22.74 -8.04
N GLY A 443 2.12 -22.83 -7.35
CA GLY A 443 3.45 -22.88 -7.97
C GLY A 443 3.69 -24.19 -8.73
N THR A 444 3.36 -25.33 -8.14
CA THR A 444 3.50 -26.64 -8.79
C THR A 444 2.57 -26.76 -9.99
N TRP A 445 1.31 -26.36 -9.83
CA TRP A 445 0.33 -26.35 -10.92
C TRP A 445 0.76 -25.42 -12.05
N SER A 446 1.20 -24.21 -11.71
CA SER A 446 1.63 -23.19 -12.69
C SER A 446 2.80 -23.61 -13.56
N LYS A 447 3.68 -24.49 -13.07
CA LYS A 447 4.82 -25.04 -13.81
C LYS A 447 4.46 -26.22 -14.72
N ARG A 448 3.32 -26.89 -14.47
CA ARG A 448 2.83 -28.00 -15.30
C ARG A 448 2.01 -27.53 -16.50
N GLU A 449 1.41 -26.34 -16.38
CA GLU A 449 0.61 -25.68 -17.42
C GLU A 449 1.46 -24.83 -18.39
N GLN A 450 2.76 -24.70 -18.13
CA GLN A 450 3.75 -24.12 -19.05
C GLN A 450 4.41 -25.24 -19.83
#